data_AF-A0A431KJI6-F1
#
_entry.id   AF-A0A431KJI6-F1
#
_cell.length_a   1.000
_cell.length_b   1.000
_cell.length_c   1.000
_cell.angle_alpha   90.00
_cell.angle_beta   90.00
_cell.angle_gamma   90.00
#
_symmetry.space_group_name_H-M   'P 1'
#
loop_
_entity.id
_entity.type
_entity.pdbx_description
1 polymer ?
#
loop_
_entity_poly.entity_id
_entity_poly.type
_entity_poly.pdbx_seq_one_letter_code
_entity_poly.pdbx_strand_id
1 'polypeptide(L)'
;MQNTQTPSIDALLAYVHAVLPDHRQGPRDLRKLAIYLRALLIAEDLPDRMDAWRALNGWLAGGALWNDVYIDSADVHGSATQRFAVLMDVLAAHPELAEAVRHALCLILDETDGANLFGEVGIPSDRGFLSEFGDRLTTRLIPSPRDDHDLGHLMSRSYTRTRDLTLVRGLQPSSFQRLVDILFPAEEPAITAALQRAMADGFRLLLARLQGQGLSQKLRTRSQPGPVSRSPFRRLADSCENLLCAWEHGSLPGPLLEAWSAGVAACRDEMHVISTRLEAEGISVDIVYGLDVLERCLVRLEAIVAVMQAGRSSPAPALALLQQLAFAAHESTSLWHVVRSNLRRLQRRIVDRAGETGEHYIAETPKDYRHIWVAAAGGGLLTVATAA
;
A
#
# COMPACT_ATOMS: atom_id res chain seq x y z
N MET A 1 14.58 -34.85 -6.59
CA MET A 1 14.23 -34.76 -8.02
C MET A 1 13.07 -35.71 -8.31
N GLN A 2 11.83 -35.30 -7.99
CA GLN A 2 10.65 -35.84 -8.64
C GLN A 2 10.41 -34.93 -9.85
N ASN A 3 10.50 -35.51 -11.04
CA ASN A 3 10.20 -34.82 -12.28
C ASN A 3 8.67 -34.75 -12.41
N THR A 4 8.03 -33.87 -11.64
CA THR A 4 6.60 -33.59 -11.75
C THR A 4 6.41 -32.86 -13.06
N GLN A 5 6.01 -33.60 -14.09
CA GLN A 5 5.78 -33.06 -15.42
C GLN A 5 4.70 -31.97 -15.32
N THR A 6 5.08 -30.70 -15.58
CA THR A 6 4.16 -29.57 -15.44
C THR A 6 2.88 -29.82 -16.25
N PRO A 7 1.69 -29.71 -15.63
CA PRO A 7 0.44 -30.11 -16.29
C PRO A 7 0.18 -29.27 -17.55
N SER A 8 -0.40 -29.92 -18.57
CA SER A 8 -0.82 -29.24 -19.79
C SER A 8 -2.00 -28.29 -19.52
N ILE A 9 -2.29 -27.37 -20.45
CA ILE A 9 -3.43 -26.46 -20.32
C ILE A 9 -4.75 -27.24 -20.22
N ASP A 10 -4.89 -28.33 -20.98
CA ASP A 10 -6.11 -29.13 -20.96
C ASP A 10 -6.23 -29.95 -19.67
N ALA A 11 -5.11 -30.40 -19.08
CA ALA A 11 -5.11 -31.02 -17.75
C ALA A 11 -5.52 -30.03 -16.66
N LEU A 12 -4.97 -28.81 -16.68
CA LEU A 12 -5.36 -27.74 -15.75
C LEU A 12 -6.82 -27.32 -15.94
N LEU A 13 -7.32 -27.28 -17.18
CA LEU A 13 -8.73 -27.01 -17.43
C LEU A 13 -9.63 -28.14 -16.89
N ALA A 14 -9.20 -29.39 -16.99
CA ALA A 14 -9.90 -30.51 -16.38
C ALA A 14 -9.97 -30.39 -14.86
N TYR A 15 -8.88 -29.93 -14.21
CA TYR A 15 -8.88 -29.61 -12.77
C TYR A 15 -9.91 -28.52 -12.42
N VAL A 16 -9.97 -27.45 -13.22
CA VAL A 16 -10.98 -26.40 -13.05
C VAL A 16 -12.40 -26.93 -13.21
N HIS A 17 -12.66 -27.80 -14.19
CA HIS A 17 -13.99 -28.37 -14.37
C HIS A 17 -14.36 -29.37 -13.27
N ALA A 18 -13.40 -30.14 -12.76
CA ALA A 18 -13.65 -31.17 -11.75
C ALA A 18 -14.20 -30.61 -10.42
N VAL A 19 -13.84 -29.37 -10.07
CA VAL A 19 -14.34 -28.70 -8.85
C VAL A 19 -15.65 -27.93 -9.05
N LEU A 20 -16.12 -27.82 -10.30
CA LEU A 20 -17.31 -27.04 -10.65
C LEU A 20 -18.47 -27.95 -11.08
N PRO A 21 -19.70 -27.67 -10.64
CA PRO A 21 -20.89 -28.31 -11.21
C PRO A 21 -20.97 -28.10 -12.74
N ASP A 22 -21.51 -29.07 -13.48
CA ASP A 22 -21.56 -29.04 -14.96
C ASP A 22 -22.12 -27.73 -15.54
N HIS A 23 -23.17 -27.18 -14.91
CA HIS A 23 -23.80 -25.93 -15.34
C HIS A 23 -22.89 -24.68 -15.19
N ARG A 24 -21.81 -24.77 -14.41
CA ARG A 24 -20.85 -23.69 -14.14
C ARG A 24 -19.57 -23.77 -14.97
N GLN A 25 -19.38 -24.83 -15.77
CA GLN A 25 -18.18 -25.04 -16.59
C GLN A 25 -18.18 -24.28 -17.93
N GLY A 26 -19.31 -23.64 -18.29
CA GLY A 26 -19.48 -22.93 -19.57
C GLY A 26 -18.63 -21.67 -19.82
N PRO A 27 -18.24 -20.86 -18.81
CA PRO A 27 -17.50 -19.61 -19.06
C PRO A 27 -16.14 -19.85 -19.74
N ARG A 28 -15.93 -19.24 -20.91
CA ARG A 28 -14.64 -19.30 -21.65
C ARG A 28 -13.45 -18.79 -20.85
N ASP A 29 -13.71 -17.94 -19.86
CA ASP A 29 -12.71 -17.38 -18.97
C ASP A 29 -12.08 -18.42 -18.02
N LEU A 30 -12.69 -19.59 -17.82
CA LEU A 30 -12.08 -20.70 -17.05
C LEU A 30 -10.82 -21.24 -17.75
N ARG A 31 -10.79 -21.28 -19.08
CA ARG A 31 -9.59 -21.66 -19.83
C ARG A 31 -8.45 -20.66 -19.64
N LYS A 32 -8.75 -19.37 -19.42
CA LYS A 32 -7.73 -18.35 -19.11
C LYS A 32 -7.05 -18.64 -17.77
N LEU A 33 -7.79 -19.10 -16.77
CA LEU A 33 -7.19 -19.52 -15.49
C LEU A 33 -6.15 -20.63 -15.71
N ALA A 34 -6.49 -21.67 -16.49
CA ALA A 34 -5.56 -22.75 -16.82
C ALA A 34 -4.31 -22.24 -17.58
N ILE A 35 -4.48 -21.27 -18.50
CA ILE A 35 -3.36 -20.63 -19.21
C ILE A 35 -2.45 -19.87 -18.24
N TYR A 36 -3.02 -19.04 -17.36
CA TYR A 36 -2.24 -18.22 -16.43
C TYR A 36 -1.55 -19.04 -15.35
N LEU A 37 -2.21 -20.08 -14.84
CA LEU A 37 -1.57 -21.05 -13.95
C LEU A 37 -0.40 -21.71 -14.68
N ARG A 38 -0.61 -22.26 -15.87
CA ARG A 38 0.49 -22.90 -16.60
C ARG A 38 1.66 -21.95 -16.82
N ALA A 39 1.39 -20.72 -17.28
CA ALA A 39 2.42 -19.70 -17.49
C ALA A 39 3.24 -19.45 -16.22
N LEU A 40 2.60 -19.38 -15.05
CA LEU A 40 3.27 -19.22 -13.77
C LEU A 40 4.14 -20.43 -13.42
N LEU A 41 3.64 -21.65 -13.66
CA LEU A 41 4.36 -22.89 -13.34
C LEU A 41 5.55 -23.17 -14.26
N ILE A 42 5.55 -22.68 -15.51
CA ILE A 42 6.65 -22.93 -16.47
C ILE A 42 7.67 -21.78 -16.54
N ALA A 43 7.42 -20.67 -15.85
CA ALA A 43 8.28 -19.49 -15.94
C ALA A 43 9.64 -19.75 -15.29
N GLU A 44 10.70 -19.69 -16.11
CA GLU A 44 12.08 -19.98 -15.70
C GLU A 44 12.75 -18.78 -15.02
N ASP A 45 12.37 -17.56 -15.39
CA ASP A 45 12.92 -16.31 -14.85
C ASP A 45 11.87 -15.44 -14.14
N LEU A 46 12.37 -14.45 -13.40
CA LEU A 46 11.56 -13.55 -12.59
C LEU A 46 10.61 -12.70 -13.46
N PRO A 47 11.04 -12.06 -14.56
CA PRO A 47 10.15 -11.31 -15.44
C PRO A 47 8.93 -12.11 -15.93
N ASP A 48 9.14 -13.36 -16.38
CA ASP A 48 8.05 -14.22 -16.84
C ASP A 48 7.12 -14.63 -15.69
N ARG A 49 7.68 -14.94 -14.51
CA ARG A 49 6.91 -15.21 -13.29
C ARG A 49 6.03 -14.01 -12.93
N MET A 50 6.57 -12.80 -12.99
CA MET A 50 5.82 -11.58 -12.70
C MET A 50 4.74 -11.28 -13.73
N ASP A 51 5.01 -11.46 -15.02
CA ASP A 51 4.01 -11.24 -16.05
C ASP A 51 2.88 -12.27 -15.96
N ALA A 52 3.19 -13.53 -15.65
CA ALA A 52 2.19 -14.57 -15.36
C ALA A 52 1.37 -14.24 -14.09
N TRP A 53 2.02 -13.82 -13.01
CA TRP A 53 1.36 -13.39 -11.77
C TRP A 53 0.43 -12.19 -12.01
N ARG A 54 0.86 -11.21 -12.79
CA ARG A 54 0.04 -10.05 -13.14
C ARG A 54 -1.16 -10.44 -14.01
N ALA A 55 -0.97 -11.36 -14.95
CA ALA A 55 -2.07 -11.88 -15.77
C ALA A 55 -3.10 -12.63 -14.91
N LEU A 56 -2.65 -13.42 -13.93
CA LEU A 56 -3.51 -14.09 -12.95
C LEU A 56 -4.27 -13.08 -12.08
N ASN A 57 -3.61 -12.06 -11.54
CA ASN A 57 -4.27 -10.98 -10.78
C ASN A 57 -5.30 -10.23 -11.64
N GLY A 58 -4.96 -9.93 -12.89
CA GLY A 58 -5.87 -9.31 -13.84
C GLY A 58 -7.10 -10.18 -14.14
N TRP A 59 -6.94 -11.50 -14.17
CA TRP A 59 -8.06 -12.44 -14.26
C TRP A 59 -8.91 -12.43 -13.00
N LEU A 60 -8.31 -12.50 -11.82
CA LEU A 60 -9.03 -12.48 -10.54
C LEU A 60 -9.87 -11.20 -10.38
N ALA A 61 -9.36 -10.06 -10.82
CA ALA A 61 -10.08 -8.78 -10.84
C ALA A 61 -11.08 -8.63 -12.00
N GLY A 62 -11.26 -9.66 -12.83
CA GLY A 62 -12.10 -9.64 -14.04
C GLY A 62 -13.61 -9.59 -13.79
N GLY A 63 -14.06 -9.50 -12.54
CA GLY A 63 -15.47 -9.47 -12.16
C GLY A 63 -16.15 -10.84 -12.26
N ALA A 64 -17.46 -10.82 -12.51
CA ALA A 64 -18.28 -12.03 -12.48
C ALA A 64 -17.85 -13.10 -13.51
N LEU A 65 -17.93 -14.36 -13.09
CA LEU A 65 -18.04 -15.54 -13.97
C LEU A 65 -19.51 -15.90 -14.23
N TRP A 66 -20.37 -15.67 -13.25
CA TRP A 66 -21.80 -16.00 -13.30
C TRP A 66 -22.67 -14.85 -12.76
N ASN A 67 -23.94 -14.84 -13.16
CA ASN A 67 -24.90 -13.80 -12.77
C ASN A 67 -25.47 -13.98 -11.36
N ASP A 68 -25.31 -15.16 -10.78
CA ASP A 68 -25.72 -15.52 -9.43
C ASP A 68 -24.52 -15.55 -8.47
N VAL A 69 -24.76 -15.94 -7.22
CA VAL A 69 -23.72 -16.02 -6.20
C VAL A 69 -23.01 -17.38 -6.28
N TYR A 70 -21.71 -17.40 -6.03
CA TYR A 70 -20.94 -18.63 -5.88
C TYR A 70 -20.72 -18.93 -4.39
N ILE A 71 -20.94 -20.15 -3.93
CA ILE A 71 -20.76 -20.53 -2.53
C ILE A 71 -19.68 -21.60 -2.50
N ASP A 72 -18.63 -21.36 -1.71
CA ASP A 72 -17.56 -22.32 -1.49
C ASP A 72 -17.56 -22.80 -0.03
N SER A 73 -16.52 -23.51 0.42
CA SER A 73 -16.44 -24.00 1.80
C SER A 73 -16.20 -22.91 2.85
N ALA A 74 -15.82 -21.70 2.45
CA ALA A 74 -15.44 -20.60 3.33
C ALA A 74 -16.47 -19.45 3.33
N ASP A 75 -17.09 -19.13 2.20
CA ASP A 75 -17.93 -17.94 2.07
C ASP A 75 -18.94 -17.96 0.90
N VAL A 76 -19.70 -16.88 0.83
CA VAL A 76 -20.68 -16.53 -0.19
C VAL A 76 -20.08 -15.42 -1.08
N HIS A 77 -19.76 -15.78 -2.32
CA HIS A 77 -19.00 -14.95 -3.25
C HIS A 77 -19.88 -14.26 -4.29
N GLY A 78 -19.93 -12.92 -4.20
CA GLY A 78 -20.50 -12.06 -5.23
C GLY A 78 -19.58 -11.91 -6.46
N SER A 79 -20.02 -11.11 -7.42
CA SER A 79 -19.31 -10.89 -8.71
C SER A 79 -17.83 -10.52 -8.56
N ALA A 80 -17.44 -9.84 -7.48
CA ALA A 80 -16.07 -9.43 -7.21
C ALA A 80 -15.13 -10.58 -6.81
N THR A 81 -15.65 -11.67 -6.22
CA THR A 81 -14.85 -12.71 -5.55
C THR A 81 -15.08 -14.12 -6.09
N GLN A 82 -16.02 -14.33 -7.02
CA GLN A 82 -16.27 -15.63 -7.66
C GLN A 82 -15.00 -16.26 -8.24
N ARG A 83 -14.20 -15.49 -8.98
CA ARG A 83 -12.96 -15.98 -9.62
C ARG A 83 -11.92 -16.43 -8.60
N PHE A 84 -11.84 -15.70 -7.49
CA PHE A 84 -11.00 -16.07 -6.37
C PHE A 84 -11.45 -17.39 -5.74
N ALA A 85 -12.75 -17.55 -5.48
CA ALA A 85 -13.30 -18.78 -4.93
C ALA A 85 -13.00 -20.00 -5.82
N VAL A 86 -13.17 -19.86 -7.15
CA VAL A 86 -12.79 -20.91 -8.12
C VAL A 86 -11.32 -21.27 -8.01
N LEU A 87 -10.42 -20.29 -7.98
CA LEU A 87 -8.99 -20.57 -7.80
C LEU A 87 -8.74 -21.32 -6.49
N MET A 88 -9.36 -20.90 -5.38
CA MET A 88 -9.19 -21.56 -4.08
C MET A 88 -9.75 -22.99 -4.07
N ASP A 89 -10.86 -23.26 -4.73
CA ASP A 89 -11.42 -24.62 -4.88
C ASP A 89 -10.49 -25.52 -5.70
N VAL A 90 -9.96 -25.01 -6.81
CA VAL A 90 -8.99 -25.73 -7.66
C VAL A 90 -7.73 -26.09 -6.87
N LEU A 91 -7.14 -25.13 -6.15
CA LEU A 91 -5.93 -25.39 -5.38
C LEU A 91 -6.20 -26.33 -4.20
N ALA A 92 -7.35 -26.21 -3.53
CA ALA A 92 -7.73 -27.11 -2.44
C ALA A 92 -7.95 -28.56 -2.92
N ALA A 93 -8.52 -28.76 -4.11
CA ALA A 93 -8.76 -30.08 -4.66
C ALA A 93 -7.50 -30.76 -5.24
N HIS A 94 -6.47 -29.98 -5.57
CA HIS A 94 -5.24 -30.47 -6.21
C HIS A 94 -3.98 -30.03 -5.43
N PRO A 95 -3.59 -30.73 -4.35
CA PRO A 95 -2.46 -30.35 -3.50
C PRO A 95 -1.12 -30.21 -4.23
N GLU A 96 -0.88 -31.03 -5.26
CA GLU A 96 0.34 -30.92 -6.10
C GLU A 96 0.38 -29.62 -6.90
N LEU A 97 -0.78 -29.13 -7.36
CA LEU A 97 -0.88 -27.84 -8.04
C LEU A 97 -0.70 -26.69 -7.04
N ALA A 98 -1.29 -26.80 -5.84
CA ALA A 98 -1.07 -25.83 -4.78
C ALA A 98 0.42 -25.73 -4.42
N GLU A 99 1.13 -26.85 -4.30
CA GLU A 99 2.58 -26.88 -4.08
C GLU A 99 3.37 -26.20 -5.19
N ALA A 100 3.04 -26.48 -6.46
CA ALA A 100 3.70 -25.82 -7.59
C ALA A 100 3.48 -24.29 -7.60
N VAL A 101 2.27 -23.84 -7.24
CA VAL A 101 1.96 -22.40 -7.10
C VAL A 101 2.69 -21.78 -5.91
N ARG A 102 2.76 -22.48 -4.76
CA ARG A 102 3.55 -22.06 -3.60
C ARG A 102 5.01 -21.88 -3.96
N HIS A 103 5.60 -22.84 -4.66
CA HIS A 103 6.98 -22.78 -5.11
C HIS A 103 7.23 -21.57 -6.02
N ALA A 104 6.37 -21.35 -7.02
CA ALA A 104 6.47 -20.18 -7.89
C ALA A 104 6.35 -18.85 -7.11
N LEU A 105 5.48 -18.80 -6.09
CA LEU A 105 5.34 -17.63 -5.21
C LEU A 105 6.58 -17.41 -4.35
N CYS A 106 7.18 -18.47 -3.79
CA CYS A 106 8.43 -18.38 -3.05
C CYS A 106 9.55 -17.79 -3.90
N LEU A 107 9.71 -18.28 -5.14
CA LEU A 107 10.70 -17.74 -6.07
C LEU A 107 10.49 -16.24 -6.33
N ILE A 108 9.25 -15.80 -6.56
CA ILE A 108 8.95 -14.37 -6.69
C ILE A 108 9.38 -13.63 -5.43
N LEU A 109 9.00 -14.11 -4.23
CA LEU A 109 9.29 -13.43 -2.98
C LEU A 109 10.78 -13.41 -2.62
N ASP A 110 11.55 -14.45 -2.97
CA ASP A 110 12.98 -14.54 -2.67
C ASP A 110 13.84 -13.77 -3.67
N GLU A 111 13.39 -13.61 -4.92
CA GLU A 111 14.12 -12.88 -5.96
C GLU A 111 13.75 -11.38 -6.03
N THR A 112 12.81 -10.93 -5.19
CA THR A 112 12.37 -9.54 -5.12
C THR A 112 12.67 -8.92 -3.76
N ASP A 113 12.98 -7.63 -3.78
CA ASP A 113 13.03 -6.78 -2.60
C ASP A 113 11.60 -6.33 -2.24
N GLY A 114 11.16 -6.71 -1.06
CA GLY A 114 9.87 -6.33 -0.51
C GLY A 114 9.89 -5.13 0.44
N ALA A 115 11.06 -4.56 0.75
CA ALA A 115 11.16 -3.43 1.67
C ALA A 115 10.34 -2.24 1.15
N ASN A 116 10.41 -1.97 -0.15
CA ASN A 116 9.67 -0.86 -0.78
C ASN A 116 8.16 -1.08 -0.80
N LEU A 117 7.69 -2.33 -0.86
CA LEU A 117 6.27 -2.66 -0.73
C LEU A 117 5.70 -2.10 0.56
N PHE A 118 6.36 -2.40 1.69
CA PHE A 118 5.89 -1.97 3.00
C PHE A 118 6.25 -0.53 3.34
N GLY A 119 7.45 -0.09 2.92
CA GLY A 119 8.06 1.17 3.32
C GLY A 119 7.74 2.39 2.44
N GLU A 120 7.44 2.17 1.16
CA GLU A 120 7.38 3.26 0.18
C GLU A 120 6.06 3.35 -0.59
N VAL A 121 5.37 2.23 -0.81
CA VAL A 121 4.12 2.21 -1.60
C VAL A 121 3.06 3.16 -1.03
N GLY A 122 2.76 4.19 -1.81
CA GLY A 122 1.80 5.25 -1.50
C GLY A 122 2.21 6.21 -0.39
N ILE A 123 3.48 6.18 0.02
CA ILE A 123 4.10 7.20 0.86
C ILE A 123 4.72 8.27 -0.06
N PRO A 124 4.38 9.56 0.13
CA PRO A 124 4.99 10.65 -0.64
C PRO A 124 6.53 10.70 -0.47
N SER A 125 7.25 11.27 -1.45
CA SER A 125 8.72 11.25 -1.46
C SER A 125 9.36 12.28 -0.51
N ASP A 126 10.56 11.96 0.00
CA ASP A 126 11.24 12.85 0.97
C ASP A 126 11.77 14.16 0.36
N ARG A 127 11.74 14.30 -0.97
CA ARG A 127 12.28 15.47 -1.70
C ARG A 127 11.35 16.70 -1.68
N GLY A 128 10.21 16.61 -1.00
CA GLY A 128 9.23 17.69 -0.87
C GLY A 128 8.27 17.77 -2.06
N PHE A 129 7.21 18.58 -1.90
CA PHE A 129 6.06 18.60 -2.80
C PHE A 129 6.41 18.95 -4.26
N LEU A 130 7.32 19.92 -4.47
CA LEU A 130 7.69 20.36 -5.81
C LEU A 130 8.48 19.31 -6.59
N SER A 131 9.37 18.56 -5.91
CA SER A 131 10.10 17.45 -6.54
C SER A 131 9.14 16.33 -6.91
N GLU A 132 8.19 15.98 -6.04
CA GLU A 132 7.20 14.94 -6.33
C GLU A 132 6.29 15.32 -7.49
N PHE A 133 5.85 16.58 -7.55
CA PHE A 133 5.07 17.08 -8.69
C PHE A 133 5.86 16.95 -10.01
N GLY A 134 7.14 17.29 -9.98
CA GLY A 134 8.05 17.13 -11.12
C GLY A 134 8.24 15.66 -11.53
N ASP A 135 8.58 14.80 -10.58
CA ASP A 135 8.81 13.35 -10.80
C ASP A 135 7.56 12.63 -11.33
N ARG A 136 6.36 13.07 -10.91
CA ARG A 136 5.08 12.51 -11.40
C ARG A 136 4.64 13.07 -12.74
N LEU A 137 5.03 14.31 -13.07
CA LEU A 137 4.83 14.86 -14.42
C LEU A 137 5.75 14.17 -15.43
N THR A 138 7.01 13.91 -15.06
CA THR A 138 7.95 13.18 -15.92
C THR A 138 7.55 11.73 -16.11
N THR A 139 7.08 11.01 -15.08
CA THR A 139 6.58 9.63 -15.25
C THR A 139 5.29 9.51 -16.05
N ARG A 140 4.48 10.59 -16.18
CA ARG A 140 3.37 10.63 -17.15
C ARG A 140 3.84 10.79 -18.59
N LEU A 141 5.01 11.39 -18.79
CA LEU A 141 5.59 11.65 -20.11
C LEU A 141 6.56 10.55 -20.57
N ILE A 142 7.20 9.86 -19.61
CA ILE A 142 8.20 8.81 -19.84
C ILE A 142 7.78 7.59 -19.02
N PRO A 143 7.44 6.45 -19.66
CA PRO A 143 7.18 5.21 -18.95
C PRO A 143 8.37 4.88 -18.04
N SER A 144 8.13 4.67 -16.76
CA SER A 144 9.18 4.20 -15.84
C SER A 144 9.78 2.89 -16.37
N PRO A 145 11.11 2.70 -16.25
CA PRO A 145 11.73 1.42 -16.55
C PRO A 145 11.06 0.31 -15.73
N ARG A 146 10.96 -0.89 -16.30
CA ARG A 146 10.60 -2.08 -15.52
C ARG A 146 11.71 -2.30 -14.48
N ASP A 147 11.31 -2.32 -13.22
CA ASP A 147 12.09 -2.91 -12.14
C ASP A 147 11.31 -4.12 -11.65
N ASP A 148 11.76 -5.29 -12.09
CA ASP A 148 11.13 -6.57 -11.77
C ASP A 148 11.66 -7.11 -10.42
N HIS A 149 12.70 -6.51 -9.83
CA HIS A 149 13.21 -6.88 -8.51
C HIS A 149 12.54 -6.13 -7.35
N ASP A 150 11.54 -5.28 -7.59
CA ASP A 150 10.85 -4.51 -6.54
C ASP A 150 9.35 -4.89 -6.44
N LEU A 151 8.93 -5.44 -5.30
CA LEU A 151 7.53 -5.80 -5.06
C LEU A 151 6.59 -4.60 -4.99
N GLY A 152 7.07 -3.43 -4.57
CA GLY A 152 6.33 -2.18 -4.61
C GLY A 152 5.99 -1.74 -6.03
N HIS A 153 6.92 -1.94 -6.97
CA HIS A 153 6.68 -1.74 -8.40
C HIS A 153 5.64 -2.74 -8.93
N LEU A 154 5.73 -4.01 -8.55
CA LEU A 154 4.73 -5.02 -8.89
C LEU A 154 3.33 -4.64 -8.39
N MET A 155 3.23 -4.19 -7.14
CA MET A 155 1.97 -3.75 -6.53
C MET A 155 1.34 -2.60 -7.32
N SER A 156 2.12 -1.56 -7.60
CA SER A 156 1.69 -0.37 -8.36
C SER A 156 1.24 -0.72 -9.78
N ARG A 157 1.94 -1.66 -10.43
CA ARG A 157 1.60 -2.19 -11.77
C ARG A 157 0.39 -3.12 -11.77
N SER A 158 -0.01 -3.65 -10.63
CA SER A 158 -1.16 -4.56 -10.49
C SER A 158 -2.46 -3.82 -10.17
N TYR A 159 -2.38 -2.66 -9.50
CA TYR A 159 -3.54 -1.86 -9.09
C TYR A 159 -3.64 -0.52 -9.84
N THR A 160 -3.44 -0.54 -11.15
CA THR A 160 -3.46 0.69 -11.97
C THR A 160 -4.88 1.21 -12.21
N ARG A 161 -5.86 0.33 -12.42
CA ARG A 161 -7.26 0.71 -12.71
C ARG A 161 -8.13 0.50 -11.48
N THR A 162 -9.19 1.31 -11.35
CA THR A 162 -10.15 1.17 -10.24
C THR A 162 -10.81 -0.21 -10.18
N ARG A 163 -10.98 -0.87 -11.34
CA ARG A 163 -11.49 -2.25 -11.42
C ARG A 163 -10.54 -3.27 -10.76
N ASP A 164 -9.24 -2.99 -10.75
CA ASP A 164 -8.24 -3.93 -10.22
C ASP A 164 -8.34 -4.03 -8.69
N LEU A 165 -8.95 -3.02 -8.04
CA LEU A 165 -9.28 -3.02 -6.61
C LEU A 165 -10.57 -3.80 -6.27
N THR A 166 -11.34 -4.25 -7.26
CA THR A 166 -12.66 -4.86 -7.04
C THR A 166 -12.55 -6.12 -6.18
N LEU A 167 -11.58 -6.99 -6.47
CA LEU A 167 -11.33 -8.20 -5.70
C LEU A 167 -10.96 -7.85 -4.25
N VAL A 168 -9.91 -7.04 -4.08
CA VAL A 168 -9.35 -6.70 -2.75
C VAL A 168 -10.38 -6.02 -1.84
N ARG A 169 -11.30 -5.23 -2.42
CA ARG A 169 -12.45 -4.66 -1.71
C ARG A 169 -13.48 -5.69 -1.26
N GLY A 170 -13.68 -6.74 -2.07
CA GLY A 170 -14.70 -7.76 -1.83
C GLY A 170 -14.25 -8.91 -0.92
N LEU A 171 -12.94 -9.12 -0.76
CA LEU A 171 -12.39 -10.20 0.06
C LEU A 171 -12.80 -10.05 1.53
N GLN A 172 -13.35 -11.14 2.08
CA GLN A 172 -13.66 -11.28 3.50
C GLN A 172 -12.51 -11.97 4.25
N PRO A 173 -12.42 -11.81 5.59
CA PRO A 173 -11.38 -12.47 6.39
C PRO A 173 -11.37 -14.00 6.27
N SER A 174 -12.54 -14.65 6.17
CA SER A 174 -12.71 -16.10 5.92
C SER A 174 -12.09 -16.54 4.59
N SER A 175 -12.43 -15.83 3.51
CA SER A 175 -11.88 -16.06 2.17
C SER A 175 -10.35 -15.88 2.15
N PHE A 176 -9.85 -14.86 2.85
CA PHE A 176 -8.41 -14.62 2.95
C PHE A 176 -7.70 -15.67 3.81
N GLN A 177 -8.33 -16.14 4.91
CA GLN A 177 -7.81 -17.26 5.69
C GLN A 177 -7.62 -18.50 4.83
N ARG A 178 -8.61 -18.83 3.98
CA ARG A 178 -8.53 -19.96 3.07
C ARG A 178 -7.31 -19.86 2.13
N LEU A 179 -7.01 -18.67 1.62
CA LEU A 179 -5.80 -18.43 0.84
C LEU A 179 -4.53 -18.64 1.67
N VAL A 180 -4.49 -18.11 2.90
CA VAL A 180 -3.35 -18.26 3.80
C VAL A 180 -3.09 -19.74 4.11
N ASP A 181 -4.14 -20.52 4.38
CA ASP A 181 -4.02 -21.95 4.69
C ASP A 181 -3.50 -22.76 3.50
N ILE A 182 -3.92 -22.41 2.27
CA ILE A 182 -3.52 -23.12 1.04
C ILE A 182 -2.11 -22.72 0.59
N LEU A 183 -1.79 -21.43 0.59
CA LEU A 183 -0.57 -20.89 -0.03
C LEU A 183 0.57 -20.64 0.97
N PHE A 184 0.28 -20.58 2.26
CA PHE A 184 1.28 -20.28 3.30
C PHE A 184 1.11 -21.23 4.49
N PRO A 185 1.23 -22.57 4.33
CA PRO A 185 1.00 -23.54 5.40
C PRO A 185 1.90 -23.33 6.64
N ALA A 186 1.50 -23.89 7.78
CA ALA A 186 2.22 -23.74 9.06
C ALA A 186 3.55 -24.48 9.08
N GLU A 187 3.58 -25.58 8.35
CA GLU A 187 4.67 -26.53 8.23
C GLU A 187 5.83 -25.99 7.37
N GLU A 188 5.57 -24.95 6.56
CA GLU A 188 6.56 -24.35 5.66
C GLU A 188 6.78 -22.85 5.96
N PRO A 189 7.40 -22.52 7.10
CA PRO A 189 7.62 -21.13 7.49
C PRO A 189 8.51 -20.35 6.50
N ALA A 190 9.32 -21.06 5.71
CA ALA A 190 10.20 -20.50 4.70
C ALA A 190 9.47 -19.60 3.70
N ILE A 191 8.23 -19.95 3.30
CA ILE A 191 7.42 -19.17 2.36
C ILE A 191 7.16 -17.75 2.89
N THR A 192 6.93 -17.63 4.20
CA THR A 192 6.64 -16.35 4.84
C THR A 192 7.88 -15.58 5.27
N ALA A 193 9.06 -16.23 5.29
CA ALA A 193 10.29 -15.63 5.81
C ALA A 193 10.76 -14.44 4.96
N ALA A 194 10.62 -14.50 3.63
CA ALA A 194 10.89 -13.38 2.74
C ALA A 194 9.97 -12.17 3.05
N LEU A 195 8.68 -12.43 3.23
CA LEU A 195 7.71 -11.39 3.56
C LEU A 195 7.95 -10.77 4.94
N GLN A 196 8.34 -11.58 5.93
CA GLN A 196 8.68 -11.12 7.27
C GLN A 196 9.91 -10.21 7.26
N ARG A 197 10.97 -10.60 6.55
CA ARG A 197 12.18 -9.76 6.35
C ARG A 197 11.83 -8.46 5.64
N ALA A 198 11.11 -8.53 4.53
CA ALA A 198 10.62 -7.37 3.78
C ALA A 198 9.78 -6.42 4.66
N MET A 199 8.91 -6.97 5.51
CA MET A 199 8.09 -6.18 6.43
C MET A 199 8.94 -5.49 7.50
N ALA A 200 9.95 -6.17 8.05
CA ALA A 200 10.91 -5.58 8.98
C ALA A 200 11.70 -4.43 8.33
N ASP A 201 12.21 -4.63 7.12
CA ASP A 201 12.99 -3.62 6.42
C ASP A 201 12.13 -2.43 5.98
N GLY A 202 10.92 -2.68 5.48
CA GLY A 202 9.94 -1.61 5.22
C GLY A 202 9.53 -0.85 6.48
N PHE A 203 9.41 -1.52 7.63
CA PHE A 203 9.17 -0.87 8.91
C PHE A 203 10.31 0.08 9.29
N ARG A 204 11.57 -0.33 9.07
CA ARG A 204 12.76 0.53 9.26
C ARG A 204 12.78 1.71 8.29
N LEU A 205 12.40 1.52 7.02
CA LEU A 205 12.27 2.61 6.04
C LEU A 205 11.22 3.65 6.47
N LEU A 206 10.04 3.21 6.91
CA LEU A 206 9.01 4.10 7.46
C LEU A 206 9.53 4.87 8.66
N LEU A 207 10.30 4.21 9.52
CA LEU A 207 10.86 4.84 10.70
C LEU A 207 11.89 5.92 10.33
N ALA A 208 12.79 5.63 9.40
CA ALA A 208 13.77 6.59 8.90
C ALA A 208 13.08 7.83 8.32
N ARG A 209 12.01 7.64 7.54
CA ARG A 209 11.18 8.74 7.00
C ARG A 209 10.49 9.53 8.09
N LEU A 210 9.88 8.85 9.06
CA LEU A 210 9.20 9.48 10.20
C LEU A 210 10.15 10.37 10.99
N GLN A 211 11.37 9.88 11.28
CA GLN A 211 12.38 10.68 11.95
C GLN A 211 12.88 11.84 11.08
N GLY A 212 13.18 11.59 9.81
CA GLY A 212 13.68 12.61 8.88
C GLY A 212 12.71 13.78 8.73
N GLN A 213 11.42 13.50 8.54
CA GLN A 213 10.38 14.53 8.48
C GLN A 213 10.16 15.17 9.86
N GLY A 214 9.90 14.38 10.90
CA GLY A 214 9.55 14.88 12.23
C GLY A 214 10.63 15.71 12.90
N LEU A 215 11.91 15.45 12.59
CA LEU A 215 13.05 16.21 13.10
C LEU A 215 13.56 17.29 12.15
N SER A 216 12.89 17.51 11.02
CA SER A 216 13.25 18.56 10.07
C SER A 216 13.11 19.95 10.70
N GLN A 217 13.97 20.90 10.30
CA GLN A 217 13.95 22.25 10.85
C GLN A 217 12.58 22.93 10.68
N LYS A 218 11.92 22.73 9.53
CA LYS A 218 10.60 23.29 9.21
C LYS A 218 9.50 22.89 10.20
N LEU A 219 9.55 21.65 10.70
CA LEU A 219 8.60 21.12 11.69
C LEU A 219 9.04 21.47 13.11
N ARG A 220 10.34 21.35 13.42
CA ARG A 220 10.87 21.65 14.76
C ARG A 220 10.66 23.10 15.20
N THR A 221 10.73 24.07 14.30
CA THR A 221 10.49 25.49 14.65
C THR A 221 9.07 25.74 15.14
N ARG A 222 8.12 24.87 14.78
CA ARG A 222 6.70 24.92 15.19
C ARG A 222 6.32 23.82 16.18
N SER A 223 7.28 22.99 16.58
CA SER A 223 7.12 21.94 17.58
C SER A 223 7.22 22.52 19.00
N GLN A 224 6.90 21.71 20.01
CA GLN A 224 7.16 22.05 21.40
C GLN A 224 8.67 22.32 21.62
N PRO A 225 9.04 23.45 22.27
CA PRO A 225 10.44 23.74 22.55
C PRO A 225 11.07 22.69 23.45
N GLY A 226 12.27 22.23 23.10
CA GLY A 226 12.99 21.27 23.91
C GLY A 226 14.17 20.63 23.19
N PRO A 227 14.97 19.82 23.91
CA PRO A 227 16.04 19.04 23.29
C PRO A 227 15.47 17.99 22.34
N VAL A 228 16.20 17.68 21.26
CA VAL A 228 15.81 16.68 20.25
C VAL A 228 15.57 15.29 20.87
N SER A 229 16.29 14.93 21.93
CA SER A 229 16.10 13.67 22.66
C SER A 229 14.71 13.52 23.29
N ARG A 230 14.00 14.63 23.54
CA ARG A 230 12.62 14.62 24.05
C ARG A 230 11.57 14.65 22.94
N SER A 231 11.96 14.81 21.68
CA SER A 231 11.02 14.78 20.55
C SER A 231 10.27 13.44 20.50
N PRO A 232 8.94 13.44 20.38
CA PRO A 232 8.16 12.23 20.21
C PRO A 232 8.62 11.39 19.01
N PHE A 233 8.94 12.02 17.88
CA PHE A 233 9.43 11.35 16.68
C PHE A 233 10.75 10.62 16.92
N ARG A 234 11.66 11.18 17.74
CA ARG A 234 12.91 10.52 18.13
C ARG A 234 12.65 9.35 19.06
N ARG A 235 11.80 9.51 20.08
CA ARG A 235 11.50 8.48 21.08
C ARG A 235 10.71 7.30 20.52
N LEU A 236 9.80 7.56 19.57
CA LEU A 236 9.07 6.51 18.87
C LEU A 236 10.04 5.58 18.14
N ALA A 237 11.14 6.10 17.58
CA ALA A 237 12.15 5.28 16.92
C ALA A 237 12.80 4.24 17.81
N ASP A 238 13.18 4.62 19.04
CA ASP A 238 13.74 3.66 19.99
C ASP A 238 12.70 2.58 20.34
N SER A 239 11.43 2.98 20.48
CA SER A 239 10.34 2.04 20.77
C SER A 239 10.07 1.09 19.60
N CYS A 240 10.11 1.60 18.37
CA CYS A 240 9.98 0.83 17.14
C CYS A 240 11.11 -0.21 16.97
N GLU A 241 12.37 0.19 17.15
CA GLU A 241 13.51 -0.75 17.05
C GLU A 241 13.46 -1.83 18.14
N ASN A 242 13.11 -1.46 19.38
CA ASN A 242 12.94 -2.43 20.46
C ASN A 242 11.81 -3.43 20.16
N LEU A 243 10.69 -2.94 19.63
CA LEU A 243 9.55 -3.78 19.25
C LEU A 243 9.90 -4.73 18.10
N LEU A 244 10.58 -4.22 17.07
CA LEU A 244 10.99 -5.00 15.90
C LEU A 244 12.02 -6.06 16.29
N CYS A 245 13.02 -5.70 17.08
CA CYS A 245 14.01 -6.63 17.61
C CYS A 245 13.32 -7.76 18.42
N ALA A 246 12.39 -7.43 19.33
CA ALA A 246 11.67 -8.44 20.07
C ALA A 246 10.88 -9.40 19.15
N TRP A 247 10.22 -8.84 18.12
CA TRP A 247 9.44 -9.60 17.15
C TRP A 247 10.28 -10.56 16.31
N GLU A 248 11.45 -10.10 15.83
CA GLU A 248 12.42 -10.93 15.10
C GLU A 248 12.94 -12.11 15.94
N HIS A 249 12.95 -11.97 17.28
CA HIS A 249 13.26 -13.05 18.23
C HIS A 249 12.02 -13.89 18.61
N GLY A 250 10.88 -13.71 17.95
CA GLY A 250 9.67 -14.49 18.15
C GLY A 250 8.85 -14.08 19.38
N SER A 251 9.03 -12.85 19.88
CA SER A 251 8.31 -12.34 21.06
C SER A 251 7.72 -10.96 20.82
N LEU A 252 6.54 -10.68 21.38
CA LEU A 252 5.97 -9.33 21.34
C LEU A 252 5.42 -8.95 22.73
N PRO A 253 6.31 -8.60 23.67
CA PRO A 253 5.90 -8.30 25.05
C PRO A 253 4.92 -7.13 25.13
N GLY A 254 3.87 -7.28 25.94
CA GLY A 254 2.87 -6.24 26.20
C GLY A 254 3.46 -4.86 26.56
N PRO A 255 4.45 -4.76 27.46
CA PRO A 255 5.07 -3.48 27.79
C PRO A 255 5.73 -2.75 26.61
N LEU A 256 6.28 -3.48 25.63
CA LEU A 256 6.85 -2.85 24.41
C LEU A 256 5.73 -2.32 23.51
N LEU A 257 4.61 -3.04 23.39
CA LEU A 257 3.44 -2.59 22.65
C LEU A 257 2.79 -1.36 23.30
N GLU A 258 2.68 -1.33 24.62
CA GLU A 258 2.17 -0.17 25.37
C GLU A 258 3.07 1.06 25.18
N ALA A 259 4.39 0.88 25.29
CA ALA A 259 5.36 1.96 25.07
C ALA A 259 5.32 2.50 23.63
N TRP A 260 5.24 1.59 22.64
CA TRP A 260 5.10 1.96 21.23
C TRP A 260 3.77 2.70 20.97
N SER A 261 2.65 2.22 21.50
CA SER A 261 1.33 2.85 21.34
C SER A 261 1.31 4.25 21.96
N ALA A 262 1.88 4.42 23.15
CA ALA A 262 2.06 5.73 23.77
C ALA A 262 2.96 6.65 22.95
N GLY A 263 4.02 6.12 22.32
CA GLY A 263 4.88 6.86 21.41
C GLY A 263 4.15 7.34 20.15
N VAL A 264 3.33 6.49 19.55
CA VAL A 264 2.48 6.84 18.39
C VAL A 264 1.50 7.95 18.76
N ALA A 265 0.83 7.83 19.90
CA ALA A 265 -0.07 8.87 20.41
C ALA A 265 0.65 10.21 20.61
N ALA A 266 1.83 10.19 21.24
CA ALA A 266 2.64 11.39 21.46
C ALA A 266 3.09 12.05 20.13
N CYS A 267 3.39 11.26 19.09
CA CYS A 267 3.68 11.79 17.76
C CYS A 267 2.47 12.51 17.16
N ARG A 268 1.26 11.96 17.30
CA ARG A 268 0.03 12.60 16.80
C ARG A 268 -0.30 13.87 17.56
N ASP A 269 -0.11 13.89 18.88
CA ASP A 269 -0.28 15.09 19.70
C ASP A 269 0.69 16.20 19.26
N GLU A 270 1.94 15.86 18.99
CA GLU A 270 2.94 16.81 18.47
C GLU A 270 2.56 17.34 17.09
N MET A 271 2.11 16.47 16.18
CA MET A 271 1.59 16.87 14.87
C MET A 271 0.39 17.82 15.01
N HIS A 272 -0.48 17.61 16.00
CA HIS A 272 -1.60 18.51 16.28
C HIS A 272 -1.12 19.89 16.75
N VAL A 273 -0.14 19.95 17.65
CA VAL A 273 0.48 21.22 18.09
C VAL A 273 1.07 21.98 16.90
N ILE A 274 1.85 21.29 16.06
CA ILE A 274 2.45 21.87 14.85
C ILE A 274 1.36 22.41 13.92
N SER A 275 0.30 21.64 13.68
CA SER A 275 -0.81 22.07 12.81
C SER A 275 -1.52 23.32 13.34
N THR A 276 -1.73 23.40 14.65
CA THR A 276 -2.39 24.55 15.30
C THR A 276 -1.54 25.82 15.18
N ARG A 277 -0.21 25.70 15.33
CA ARG A 277 0.70 26.86 15.13
C ARG A 277 0.81 27.25 13.66
N LEU A 278 0.75 26.29 12.74
CA LEU A 278 0.72 26.57 11.30
C LEU A 278 -0.49 27.44 10.91
N GLU A 279 -1.65 27.18 11.51
CA GLU A 279 -2.86 27.99 11.31
C GLU A 279 -2.68 29.43 11.80
N ALA A 280 -1.93 29.64 12.90
CA ALA A 280 -1.72 30.94 13.51
C ALA A 280 -0.59 31.77 12.86
N GLU A 281 0.48 31.11 12.38
CA GLU A 281 1.71 31.76 11.90
C GLU A 281 1.82 31.82 10.36
N GLY A 282 0.88 31.18 9.64
CA GLY A 282 0.81 31.15 8.18
C GLY A 282 1.08 29.77 7.58
N ILE A 283 0.29 29.42 6.54
CA ILE A 283 0.27 28.09 5.93
C ILE A 283 1.50 27.88 5.03
N SER A 284 2.25 26.80 5.29
CA SER A 284 3.37 26.32 4.46
C SER A 284 3.03 24.97 3.86
N VAL A 285 3.09 24.88 2.52
CA VAL A 285 2.82 23.64 1.76
C VAL A 285 3.76 22.51 2.18
N ASP A 286 5.04 22.81 2.41
CA ASP A 286 6.04 21.81 2.79
C ASP A 286 5.84 21.22 4.20
N ILE A 287 5.13 21.96 5.07
CA ILE A 287 4.75 21.50 6.41
C ILE A 287 3.50 20.64 6.33
N VAL A 288 2.46 21.09 5.61
CA VAL A 288 1.25 20.28 5.37
C VAL A 288 1.63 18.95 4.73
N TYR A 289 2.54 18.98 3.76
CA TYR A 289 3.10 17.80 3.13
C TYR A 289 3.83 16.89 4.13
N GLY A 290 4.73 17.46 4.94
CA GLY A 290 5.46 16.70 5.96
C GLY A 290 4.52 16.04 6.98
N LEU A 291 3.45 16.73 7.40
CA LEU A 291 2.43 16.17 8.28
C LEU A 291 1.65 15.02 7.61
N ASP A 292 1.36 15.12 6.31
CA ASP A 292 0.72 14.03 5.56
C ASP A 292 1.63 12.78 5.49
N VAL A 293 2.92 12.98 5.21
CA VAL A 293 3.91 11.89 5.21
C VAL A 293 3.98 11.22 6.58
N LEU A 294 4.07 12.03 7.65
CA LEU A 294 4.09 11.51 9.03
C LEU A 294 2.84 10.68 9.34
N GLU A 295 1.64 11.17 9.00
CA GLU A 295 0.40 10.43 9.25
C GLU A 295 0.38 9.10 8.48
N ARG A 296 0.76 9.10 7.19
CA ARG A 296 0.81 7.86 6.39
C ARG A 296 1.82 6.86 6.94
N CYS A 297 2.99 7.33 7.39
CA CYS A 297 3.98 6.48 8.05
C CYS A 297 3.41 5.86 9.33
N LEU A 298 2.80 6.67 10.20
CA LEU A 298 2.19 6.18 11.45
C LEU A 298 1.10 5.13 11.19
N VAL A 299 0.17 5.41 10.26
CA VAL A 299 -0.91 4.46 9.93
C VAL A 299 -0.36 3.15 9.36
N ARG A 300 0.68 3.19 8.53
CA ARG A 300 1.32 1.97 8.01
C ARG A 300 2.09 1.20 9.09
N LEU A 301 2.81 1.90 9.98
CA LEU A 301 3.48 1.29 11.13
C LEU A 301 2.45 0.57 12.03
N GLU A 302 1.29 1.18 12.29
CA GLU A 302 0.22 0.56 13.07
C GLU A 302 -0.35 -0.69 12.39
N ALA A 303 -0.57 -0.65 11.07
CA ALA A 303 -1.04 -1.81 10.33
C ALA A 303 -0.02 -2.98 10.38
N ILE A 304 1.28 -2.69 10.27
CA ILE A 304 2.33 -3.69 10.41
C ILE A 304 2.35 -4.27 11.83
N VAL A 305 2.27 -3.45 12.88
CA VAL A 305 2.24 -3.92 14.27
C VAL A 305 0.98 -4.73 14.57
N ALA A 306 -0.16 -4.44 13.93
CA ALA A 306 -1.35 -5.27 14.03
C ALA A 306 -1.14 -6.67 13.42
N VAL A 307 -0.41 -6.77 12.30
CA VAL A 307 0.02 -8.06 11.71
C VAL A 307 0.97 -8.81 12.64
N MET A 308 1.97 -8.12 13.21
CA MET A 308 2.91 -8.71 14.18
C MET A 308 2.20 -9.29 15.40
N GLN A 309 1.20 -8.58 15.94
CA GLN A 309 0.42 -9.01 17.10
C GLN A 309 -0.49 -10.21 16.80
N ALA A 310 -1.20 -10.18 15.67
CA ALA A 310 -2.11 -11.28 15.32
C ALA A 310 -1.38 -12.56 14.96
N GLY A 311 -0.19 -12.43 14.35
CA GLY A 311 0.57 -13.55 13.83
C GLY A 311 -0.31 -14.40 12.91
N ARG A 312 -0.34 -15.72 13.16
CA ARG A 312 -1.19 -16.66 12.41
C ARG A 312 -2.60 -16.86 13.00
N SER A 313 -2.89 -16.23 14.14
CA SER A 313 -4.17 -16.43 14.86
C SER A 313 -5.34 -15.72 14.20
N SER A 314 -5.07 -14.67 13.40
CA SER A 314 -6.11 -13.93 12.69
C SER A 314 -5.62 -13.43 11.33
N PRO A 315 -6.40 -13.64 10.26
CA PRO A 315 -6.07 -13.17 8.91
C PRO A 315 -6.39 -11.68 8.73
N ALA A 316 -7.20 -11.10 9.61
CA ALA A 316 -7.83 -9.80 9.40
C ALA A 316 -6.81 -8.64 9.33
N PRO A 317 -5.78 -8.55 10.19
CA PRO A 317 -4.79 -7.49 10.07
C PRO A 317 -3.94 -7.59 8.80
N ALA A 318 -3.60 -8.81 8.36
CA ALA A 318 -2.85 -9.02 7.13
C ALA A 318 -3.69 -8.64 5.89
N LEU A 319 -4.99 -8.97 5.90
CA LEU A 319 -5.92 -8.52 4.86
C LEU A 319 -6.06 -7.00 4.85
N ALA A 320 -6.18 -6.37 6.03
CA ALA A 320 -6.29 -4.91 6.14
C ALA A 320 -5.02 -4.21 5.62
N LEU A 321 -3.83 -4.76 5.92
CA LEU A 321 -2.57 -4.25 5.38
C LEU A 321 -2.49 -4.43 3.86
N LEU A 322 -2.88 -5.59 3.32
CA LEU A 322 -2.94 -5.83 1.88
C LEU A 322 -3.89 -4.84 1.18
N GLN A 323 -5.06 -4.60 1.77
CA GLN A 323 -6.02 -3.61 1.29
C GLN A 323 -5.38 -2.22 1.31
N GLN A 324 -4.82 -1.80 2.45
CA GLN A 324 -4.16 -0.50 2.59
C GLN A 324 -3.05 -0.32 1.53
N LEU A 325 -2.23 -1.33 1.29
CA LEU A 325 -1.19 -1.33 0.25
C LEU A 325 -1.78 -1.18 -1.15
N ALA A 326 -2.83 -1.92 -1.49
CA ALA A 326 -3.47 -1.86 -2.81
C ALA A 326 -4.10 -0.50 -3.09
N PHE A 327 -4.81 0.05 -2.12
CA PHE A 327 -5.38 1.40 -2.21
C PHE A 327 -4.28 2.45 -2.34
N ALA A 328 -3.24 2.37 -1.51
CA ALA A 328 -2.12 3.30 -1.53
C ALA A 328 -1.36 3.25 -2.88
N ALA A 329 -1.14 2.04 -3.42
CA ALA A 329 -0.56 1.82 -4.75
C ALA A 329 -1.43 2.45 -5.84
N HIS A 330 -2.75 2.27 -5.80
CA HIS A 330 -3.67 2.88 -6.76
C HIS A 330 -3.67 4.42 -6.67
N GLU A 331 -3.77 4.96 -5.45
CA GLU A 331 -3.83 6.41 -5.20
C GLU A 331 -2.53 7.14 -5.51
N SER A 332 -1.38 6.45 -5.46
CA SER A 332 -0.06 7.00 -5.81
C SER A 332 -0.02 7.59 -7.24
N THR A 333 -0.97 7.22 -8.11
CA THR A 333 -1.11 7.76 -9.47
C THR A 333 -1.76 9.16 -9.53
N SER A 334 -2.37 9.65 -8.43
CA SER A 334 -3.12 10.91 -8.38
C SER A 334 -2.55 11.91 -7.36
N LEU A 335 -1.98 13.00 -7.87
CA LEU A 335 -1.38 14.10 -7.08
C LEU A 335 -2.39 14.95 -6.30
N TRP A 336 -3.68 14.95 -6.69
CA TRP A 336 -4.65 15.94 -6.23
C TRP A 336 -5.38 15.58 -4.92
N HIS A 337 -5.19 14.35 -4.41
CA HIS A 337 -5.85 13.92 -3.17
C HIS A 337 -5.16 14.41 -1.89
N VAL A 338 -3.83 14.60 -1.92
CA VAL A 338 -3.00 15.03 -0.76
C VAL A 338 -3.34 16.47 -0.32
N VAL A 339 -3.52 17.36 -1.29
CA VAL A 339 -3.85 18.77 -1.02
C VAL A 339 -5.27 18.89 -0.47
N ARG A 340 -6.23 18.11 -0.98
CA ARG A 340 -7.66 18.32 -0.66
C ARG A 340 -8.15 17.63 0.61
N SER A 341 -7.51 16.56 1.08
CA SER A 341 -7.93 15.85 2.31
C SER A 341 -7.51 16.60 3.58
N ASN A 342 -6.27 17.11 3.64
CA ASN A 342 -5.77 17.87 4.79
C ASN A 342 -6.32 19.30 4.84
N LEU A 343 -6.50 19.98 3.69
CA LEU A 343 -7.18 21.28 3.63
C LEU A 343 -8.64 21.22 4.15
N ARG A 344 -9.35 20.10 3.99
CA ARG A 344 -10.74 19.98 4.50
C ARG A 344 -10.84 19.88 6.02
N ARG A 345 -9.78 19.45 6.73
CA ARG A 345 -9.74 19.47 8.20
C ARG A 345 -9.32 20.85 8.75
N LEU A 346 -8.47 21.56 8.01
CA LEU A 346 -8.10 22.97 8.27
C LEU A 346 -9.27 23.94 8.00
N GLN A 347 -9.97 23.79 6.87
CA GLN A 347 -11.06 24.70 6.46
C GLN A 347 -12.30 24.61 7.36
N ARG A 348 -12.54 23.47 8.00
CA ARG A 348 -13.74 23.28 8.83
C ARG A 348 -13.70 24.07 10.15
N ARG A 349 -12.54 24.63 10.55
CA ARG A 349 -12.42 25.55 11.70
C ARG A 349 -12.22 27.02 11.32
N ILE A 350 -11.90 27.31 10.06
CA ILE A 350 -11.72 28.69 9.54
C ILE A 350 -13.08 29.33 9.18
N VAL A 351 -14.05 28.53 8.71
CA VAL A 351 -15.39 29.03 8.36
C VAL A 351 -16.17 29.52 9.59
N ASP A 352 -15.87 29.01 10.78
CA ASP A 352 -16.53 29.45 12.03
C ASP A 352 -15.99 30.78 12.56
N ARG A 353 -14.90 31.33 11.98
CA ARG A 353 -14.25 32.55 12.49
C ARG A 353 -14.05 33.68 11.48
N ALA A 354 -14.27 33.44 10.19
CA ALA A 354 -14.34 34.50 9.17
C ALA A 354 -15.55 35.46 9.35
N GLY A 355 -16.38 35.25 10.38
CA GLY A 355 -17.45 36.16 10.79
C GLY A 355 -17.03 37.29 11.73
N GLU A 356 -15.79 37.34 12.24
CA GLU A 356 -15.45 38.29 13.33
C GLU A 356 -14.33 39.32 13.08
N THR A 357 -13.59 39.31 11.98
CA THR A 357 -12.63 40.41 11.71
C THR A 357 -12.46 40.65 10.22
N GLY A 358 -12.90 41.82 9.76
CA GLY A 358 -12.82 42.25 8.37
C GLY A 358 -11.43 42.68 7.89
N GLU A 359 -11.31 42.66 6.56
CA GLU A 359 -10.48 43.54 5.71
C GLU A 359 -8.95 43.35 5.77
N HIS A 360 -8.43 42.43 4.95
CA HIS A 360 -7.65 42.72 3.72
C HIS A 360 -6.70 41.56 3.33
N TYR A 361 -6.72 41.23 2.03
CA TYR A 361 -5.87 40.25 1.32
C TYR A 361 -6.00 38.78 1.70
N ILE A 362 -7.13 38.16 1.34
CA ILE A 362 -7.18 36.70 1.13
C ILE A 362 -7.86 36.45 -0.22
N ALA A 363 -7.16 35.75 -1.12
CA ALA A 363 -7.75 35.26 -2.36
C ALA A 363 -8.65 34.07 -2.02
N GLU A 364 -9.97 34.29 -2.02
CA GLU A 364 -10.94 33.29 -1.57
C GLU A 364 -11.58 32.51 -2.73
N THR A 365 -11.46 32.99 -3.97
CA THR A 365 -12.00 32.29 -5.14
C THR A 365 -10.93 31.75 -6.08
N PRO A 366 -11.23 30.68 -6.86
CA PRO A 366 -10.30 30.16 -7.88
C PRO A 366 -9.89 31.21 -8.92
N LYS A 367 -10.71 32.25 -9.12
CA LYS A 367 -10.38 33.39 -10.00
C LYS A 367 -9.33 34.31 -9.37
N ASP A 368 -9.37 34.52 -8.06
CA ASP A 368 -8.41 35.37 -7.34
C ASP A 368 -7.01 34.73 -7.32
N TYR A 369 -6.94 33.41 -7.11
CA TYR A 369 -5.69 32.65 -7.25
C TYR A 369 -5.09 32.77 -8.66
N ARG A 370 -5.93 32.71 -9.69
CA ARG A 370 -5.48 32.88 -11.09
C ARG A 370 -4.96 34.30 -11.34
N HIS A 371 -5.55 35.31 -10.70
CA HIS A 371 -5.09 36.69 -10.82
C HIS A 371 -3.73 36.93 -10.15
N ILE A 372 -3.49 36.31 -8.99
CA ILE A 372 -2.18 36.34 -8.31
C ILE A 372 -1.12 35.63 -9.13
N TRP A 373 -1.43 34.47 -9.71
CA TRP A 373 -0.50 33.74 -10.58
C TRP A 373 -0.14 34.51 -11.85
N VAL A 374 -1.11 35.18 -12.48
CA VAL A 374 -0.86 36.02 -13.66
C VAL A 374 -0.05 37.27 -13.29
N ALA A 375 -0.31 37.89 -12.14
CA ALA A 375 0.47 39.03 -11.64
C ALA A 375 1.93 38.62 -11.29
N ALA A 376 2.12 37.46 -10.67
CA ALA A 376 3.45 36.91 -10.35
C ALA A 376 4.23 36.51 -11.61
N ALA A 377 3.56 35.94 -12.62
CA ALA A 377 4.17 35.65 -13.92
C ALA A 377 4.55 36.93 -14.68
N GLY A 378 3.75 37.99 -14.57
CA GLY A 378 4.06 39.31 -15.14
C GLY A 378 5.30 39.97 -14.52
N GLY A 379 5.50 39.82 -13.21
CA GLY A 379 6.71 40.28 -12.52
C GLY A 379 7.97 39.51 -12.95
N GLY A 380 7.86 38.19 -13.15
CA GLY A 380 8.95 37.36 -13.66
C GLY A 380 9.35 37.71 -15.10
N LEU A 381 8.37 38.00 -15.96
CA LEU A 381 8.62 38.38 -17.36
C LEU A 381 9.31 39.75 -17.48
N LEU A 382 8.94 40.71 -16.63
CA LEU A 382 9.59 42.03 -16.55
C LEU A 382 11.03 41.95 -16.03
N THR A 383 11.33 41.01 -15.14
CA THR A 383 12.69 40.80 -14.61
C THR A 383 13.60 40.13 -15.66
N VAL A 384 13.05 39.22 -16.47
CA VAL A 384 13.79 38.59 -17.58
C VAL A 384 13.99 39.57 -18.76
N ALA A 385 13.02 40.44 -19.04
CA ALA A 385 13.13 41.45 -20.10
C ALA A 385 14.03 42.64 -19.75
N THR A 386 14.28 42.91 -18.46
CA THR A 386 15.23 43.95 -18.01
C THR A 386 16.65 43.42 -17.77
N ALA A 387 16.83 42.09 -17.72
CA ALA A 387 18.12 41.42 -17.59
C ALA A 387 18.68 40.85 -18.91
N ALA A 388 18.05 41.16 -20.06
CA ALA A 388 18.48 40.78 -21.41
C ALA A 388 19.07 41.97 -22.17
#